data_AF-A0A6N7PZA9-F1
#
_entry.id   AF-A0A6N7PZA9-F1
#
_cell.length_a   1.000
_cell.length_b   1.000
_cell.length_c   1.000
_cell.angle_alpha   90.00
_cell.angle_beta   90.00
_cell.angle_gamma   90.00
#
_symmetry.space_group_name_H-M   'P 1'
#
loop_
_entity.id
_entity.type
_entity.pdbx_description
1 polymer ?
#
loop_
_entity_poly.entity_id
_entity_poly.type
_entity_poly.pdbx_seq_one_letter_code
_entity_poly.pdbx_strand_id
1 'polypeptide(L)'
;MKVNGMSLGVLLVGLCIAGEALAVVPPALCSRPRDRRAFHAGVQSGESLIESAWNAVNDCDRIEDFANLVMRNIDDVEIPQESSTYVLCRVAGIVQGAEAVVDQTWNRCDWECRKEGELIARIGGKMYCDLSISLGGLGLAQDIIRFPVRTCGLAFQIGCDAEFMGYTQNYPMCGAYTRDSFTPVWHQTRNNQCTYNPAP
;
A
#
# COMPACT_ATOMS: atom_id res chain seq x y z
N MET A 1 8.81 -64.23 -4.79
CA MET A 1 7.68 -63.75 -3.95
C MET A 1 7.86 -62.24 -3.80
N LYS A 2 6.98 -61.47 -4.44
CA LYS A 2 5.92 -60.63 -3.83
C LYS A 2 6.48 -59.44 -3.02
N VAL A 3 6.69 -58.29 -3.68
CA VAL A 3 5.87 -57.04 -3.79
C VAL A 3 5.90 -56.11 -2.57
N ASN A 4 6.00 -54.82 -2.91
CA ASN A 4 5.51 -53.60 -2.23
C ASN A 4 6.55 -52.86 -1.37
N GLY A 5 6.65 -51.54 -1.39
CA GLY A 5 5.76 -50.56 -2.01
C GLY A 5 6.34 -49.15 -1.85
N MET A 6 6.10 -48.39 -2.90
CA MET A 6 6.35 -46.96 -3.09
C MET A 6 5.52 -46.12 -2.12
N SER A 7 6.09 -45.08 -1.53
CA SER A 7 5.31 -43.87 -1.20
C SER A 7 6.22 -42.64 -1.08
N LEU A 8 6.02 -41.73 -2.04
CA LEU A 8 6.55 -40.36 -2.07
C LEU A 8 5.85 -39.56 -0.96
N GLY A 9 6.60 -39.14 0.06
CA GLY A 9 6.14 -38.13 1.01
C GLY A 9 6.46 -36.74 0.50
N VAL A 10 5.50 -36.10 -0.18
CA VAL A 10 5.57 -34.66 -0.49
C VAL A 10 5.19 -33.90 0.79
N LEU A 11 6.20 -33.42 1.51
CA LEU A 11 6.03 -32.46 2.60
C LEU A 11 5.75 -31.09 1.98
N LEU A 12 4.46 -30.76 1.85
CA LEU A 12 3.98 -29.40 1.64
C LEU A 12 4.30 -28.58 2.89
N VAL A 13 5.43 -27.88 2.86
CA VAL A 13 5.73 -26.78 3.79
C VAL A 13 4.82 -25.62 3.39
N GLY A 14 3.61 -25.61 3.93
CA GLY A 14 2.74 -24.44 3.93
C GLY A 14 3.36 -23.39 4.84
N LEU A 15 4.17 -22.51 4.26
CA LEU A 15 4.53 -21.23 4.86
C LEU A 15 3.27 -20.37 4.93
N CYS A 16 2.45 -20.61 5.96
CA CYS A 16 1.54 -19.60 6.44
C CYS A 16 2.40 -18.49 7.03
N ILE A 17 2.65 -17.44 6.24
CA ILE A 17 3.07 -16.15 6.78
C ILE A 17 1.85 -15.63 7.53
N ALA A 18 1.67 -16.10 8.77
CA ALA A 18 0.83 -15.41 9.72
C ALA A 18 1.49 -14.05 9.91
N GLY A 19 0.93 -13.02 9.27
CA GLY A 19 1.20 -11.65 9.67
C GLY A 19 0.91 -11.60 11.16
N GLU A 20 1.95 -11.43 11.97
CA GLU A 20 1.79 -11.20 13.39
C GLU A 20 0.96 -9.93 13.50
N ALA A 21 -0.34 -10.07 13.77
CA ALA A 21 -1.13 -8.96 14.24
C ALA A 21 -0.41 -8.45 15.48
N LEU A 22 0.26 -7.29 15.36
CA LEU A 22 1.01 -6.71 16.45
C LEU A 22 0.03 -6.53 17.61
N ALA A 23 0.16 -7.42 18.60
CA ALA A 23 -0.77 -7.43 19.71
C ALA A 23 -0.63 -6.09 20.44
N VAL A 24 -1.70 -5.31 20.47
CA VAL A 24 -1.77 -4.03 21.16
C VAL A 24 -1.48 -4.26 22.66
N VAL A 25 -0.28 -3.88 23.11
CA VAL A 25 0.18 -4.08 24.49
C VAL A 25 -0.21 -2.88 25.35
N PRO A 26 -1.01 -3.07 26.43
CA PRO A 26 -1.33 -2.00 27.35
C PRO A 26 -0.07 -1.41 28.01
N PRO A 27 0.01 -0.09 28.23
CA PRO A 27 1.08 0.52 29.00
C PRO A 27 1.21 -0.11 30.39
N ALA A 28 2.43 -0.12 30.97
CA ALA A 28 2.68 -0.71 32.29
C ALA A 28 1.78 -0.10 33.40
N LEU A 29 1.44 1.18 33.27
CA LEU A 29 0.52 1.91 34.14
C LEU A 29 -0.90 1.31 34.16
N CYS A 30 -1.30 0.60 33.08
CA CYS A 30 -2.61 -0.01 32.87
C CYS A 30 -2.66 -1.50 33.27
N SER A 31 -1.72 -1.96 34.10
CA SER A 31 -1.60 -3.38 34.49
C SER A 31 -2.71 -3.87 35.43
N ARG A 32 -3.35 -2.98 36.21
CA ARG A 32 -4.46 -3.37 37.09
C ARG A 32 -5.66 -3.84 36.28
N PRO A 33 -6.43 -4.85 36.73
CA PRO A 33 -7.54 -5.40 35.94
C PRO A 33 -8.58 -4.37 35.49
N ARG A 34 -8.88 -3.38 36.34
CA ARG A 34 -9.82 -2.29 36.00
C ARG A 34 -9.29 -1.41 34.87
N ASP A 35 -8.02 -1.03 34.96
CA ASP A 35 -7.37 -0.10 34.02
C ASP A 35 -7.06 -0.78 32.68
N ARG A 36 -6.70 -2.08 32.71
CA ARG A 36 -6.55 -2.90 31.50
C ARG A 36 -7.85 -3.01 30.71
N ARG A 37 -8.99 -3.21 31.40
CA ARG A 37 -10.32 -3.20 30.74
C ARG A 37 -10.64 -1.81 30.17
N ALA A 38 -10.28 -0.74 30.87
CA ALA A 38 -10.46 0.62 30.41
C ALA A 38 -9.70 0.86 29.09
N PHE A 39 -8.45 0.41 29.04
CA PHE A 39 -7.61 0.47 27.86
C PHE A 39 -8.19 -0.31 26.69
N HIS A 40 -8.56 -1.58 26.86
CA HIS A 40 -9.16 -2.36 25.75
C HIS A 40 -10.50 -1.78 25.27
N ALA A 41 -11.32 -1.27 26.18
CA ALA A 41 -12.54 -0.56 25.79
C ALA A 41 -12.23 0.74 25.04
N GLY A 42 -11.12 1.40 25.38
CA GLY A 42 -10.57 2.52 24.65
C GLY A 42 -10.18 2.13 23.22
N VAL A 43 -9.39 1.06 23.06
CA VAL A 43 -8.97 0.52 21.75
C VAL A 43 -10.17 0.30 20.83
N GLN A 44 -11.16 -0.45 21.29
CA GLN A 44 -12.38 -0.71 20.51
C GLN A 44 -13.14 0.57 20.14
N SER A 45 -13.14 1.56 21.04
CA SER A 45 -13.80 2.86 20.78
C SER A 45 -13.04 3.66 19.72
N GLY A 46 -11.70 3.69 19.80
CA GLY A 46 -10.82 4.34 18.83
C GLY A 46 -10.95 3.69 17.46
N GLU A 47 -10.89 2.36 17.40
CA GLU A 47 -11.06 1.59 16.16
C GLU A 47 -12.39 1.92 15.49
N SER A 48 -13.51 1.77 16.23
CA SER A 48 -14.86 2.00 15.68
C SER A 48 -15.04 3.43 15.15
N LEU A 49 -14.48 4.42 15.86
CA LEU A 49 -14.59 5.82 15.46
C LEU A 49 -13.83 6.11 14.17
N ILE A 50 -12.57 5.65 14.09
CA ILE A 50 -11.73 5.88 12.91
C ILE A 50 -12.21 5.05 11.72
N GLU A 51 -12.67 3.81 11.92
CA GLU A 51 -13.30 3.00 10.86
C GLU A 51 -14.53 3.72 10.30
N SER A 52 -15.40 4.25 11.17
CA SER A 52 -16.56 5.01 10.72
C SER A 52 -16.17 6.27 9.95
N ALA A 53 -15.14 6.99 10.40
CA ALA A 53 -14.64 8.18 9.73
C ALA A 53 -14.04 7.84 8.35
N TRP A 54 -13.24 6.76 8.28
CA TRP A 54 -12.70 6.27 7.02
C TRP A 54 -13.79 5.84 6.07
N ASN A 55 -14.80 5.09 6.53
CA ASN A 55 -15.91 4.64 5.68
C ASN A 55 -16.70 5.79 5.04
N ALA A 56 -16.67 6.99 5.64
CA ALA A 56 -17.25 8.19 5.04
C ALA A 56 -16.37 8.83 3.94
N VAL A 57 -15.06 8.58 3.97
CA VAL A 57 -14.11 8.99 2.93
C VAL A 57 -14.00 7.92 1.84
N ASN A 58 -13.63 6.69 2.25
CA ASN A 58 -13.48 5.48 1.45
C ASN A 58 -12.80 5.69 0.10
N ASP A 59 -11.69 6.44 0.14
CA ASP A 59 -10.95 6.86 -1.04
C ASP A 59 -9.45 6.85 -0.74
N CYS A 60 -8.75 5.88 -1.33
CA CYS A 60 -7.32 5.69 -1.10
C CYS A 60 -6.45 6.83 -1.62
N ASP A 61 -6.97 7.70 -2.49
CA ASP A 61 -6.27 8.92 -2.91
C ASP A 61 -6.18 9.95 -1.79
N ARG A 62 -7.03 9.80 -0.77
CA ARG A 62 -7.14 10.69 0.38
C ARG A 62 -6.56 10.10 1.65
N ILE A 63 -5.85 8.97 1.56
CA ILE A 63 -5.31 8.28 2.74
C ILE A 63 -4.31 9.14 3.52
N GLU A 64 -3.46 9.92 2.81
CA GLU A 64 -2.51 10.83 3.44
C GLU A 64 -3.22 11.96 4.20
N ASP A 65 -4.21 12.60 3.56
CA ASP A 65 -5.03 13.65 4.18
C ASP A 65 -5.80 13.12 5.38
N PHE A 66 -6.38 11.93 5.26
CA PHE A 66 -7.10 11.26 6.32
C PHE A 66 -6.19 10.94 7.51
N ALA A 67 -5.05 10.31 7.28
CA ALA A 67 -4.06 10.02 8.32
C ALA A 67 -3.59 11.30 9.02
N ASN A 68 -3.24 12.34 8.25
CA ASN A 68 -2.83 13.64 8.80
C ASN A 68 -3.93 14.32 9.62
N LEU A 69 -5.20 14.16 9.23
CA LEU A 69 -6.33 14.66 10.01
C LEU A 69 -6.47 13.88 11.32
N VAL A 70 -6.41 12.55 11.29
CA VAL A 70 -6.53 11.71 12.48
C VAL A 70 -5.40 12.00 13.46
N MET A 71 -4.14 12.01 13.01
CA MET A 71 -2.98 12.25 13.89
C MET A 71 -3.02 13.64 14.52
N ARG A 72 -3.40 14.69 13.77
CA ARG A 72 -3.59 16.03 14.36
C ARG A 72 -4.67 16.06 15.44
N ASN A 73 -5.81 15.40 15.20
CA ASN A 73 -6.88 15.34 16.21
C ASN A 73 -6.48 14.53 17.45
N ILE A 74 -5.60 13.53 17.30
CA ILE A 74 -5.01 12.78 18.42
C ILE A 74 -4.06 13.68 19.22
N ASP A 75 -3.19 14.44 18.55
CA ASP A 75 -2.24 15.36 19.18
C ASP A 75 -2.95 16.48 19.95
N ASP A 76 -4.11 16.91 19.48
CA ASP A 76 -4.95 17.95 20.09
C ASP A 76 -5.81 17.43 21.26
N VAL A 77 -5.73 16.15 21.63
CA VAL A 77 -6.50 15.61 22.76
C VAL A 77 -5.98 16.18 24.10
N GLU A 78 -6.76 17.09 24.68
CA GLU A 78 -6.49 17.60 26.02
C GLU A 78 -6.91 16.60 27.11
N ILE A 79 -5.95 16.16 27.92
CA ILE A 79 -6.20 15.31 29.08
C ILE A 79 -6.08 16.16 30.35
N PRO A 80 -7.15 16.30 31.16
CA PRO A 80 -7.09 17.04 32.42
C PRO A 80 -6.00 16.49 33.36
N GLN A 81 -5.21 17.38 33.99
CA GLN A 81 -4.06 17.00 34.82
C GLN A 81 -4.42 16.08 36.01
N GLU A 82 -5.66 16.15 36.51
CA GLU A 82 -6.15 15.35 37.64
C GLU A 82 -6.88 14.07 37.19
N SER A 83 -6.65 13.62 35.95
CA SER A 83 -7.28 12.41 35.42
C SER A 83 -6.83 11.16 36.16
N SER A 84 -7.79 10.33 36.58
CA SER A 84 -7.50 9.03 37.17
C SER A 84 -6.78 8.09 36.19
N THR A 85 -6.01 7.12 36.69
CA THR A 85 -5.36 6.08 35.88
C THR A 85 -6.33 5.37 34.92
N TYR A 86 -7.57 5.13 35.36
CA TYR A 86 -8.62 4.56 34.53
C TYR A 86 -8.88 5.38 33.27
N VAL A 87 -8.97 6.71 33.41
CA VAL A 87 -9.21 7.64 32.30
C VAL A 87 -7.99 7.68 31.38
N LEU A 88 -6.79 7.81 31.95
CA LEU A 88 -5.54 7.80 31.18
C LEU A 88 -5.40 6.54 30.34
N CYS A 89 -5.67 5.37 30.92
CA CYS A 89 -5.63 4.10 30.22
C CYS A 89 -6.69 3.99 29.12
N ARG A 90 -7.91 4.50 29.35
CA ARG A 90 -8.95 4.56 28.33
C ARG A 90 -8.54 5.44 27.15
N VAL A 91 -7.99 6.62 27.41
CA VAL A 91 -7.53 7.55 26.36
C VAL A 91 -6.37 6.95 25.58
N ALA A 92 -5.38 6.36 26.26
CA ALA A 92 -4.28 5.65 25.60
C ALA A 92 -4.79 4.53 24.68
N GLY A 93 -5.81 3.79 25.11
CA GLY A 93 -6.47 2.80 24.28
C GLY A 93 -7.12 3.41 23.04
N ILE A 94 -7.85 4.53 23.17
CA ILE A 94 -8.49 5.22 22.03
C ILE A 94 -7.44 5.60 20.99
N VAL A 95 -6.34 6.22 21.42
CA VAL A 95 -5.24 6.62 20.53
C VAL A 95 -4.67 5.41 19.80
N GLN A 96 -4.37 4.33 20.53
CA GLN A 96 -3.78 3.14 19.93
C GLN A 96 -4.73 2.42 18.96
N GLY A 97 -6.03 2.38 19.26
CA GLY A 97 -7.03 1.84 18.34
C GLY A 97 -7.19 2.69 17.09
N ALA A 98 -7.11 4.02 17.23
CA ALA A 98 -7.15 4.95 16.11
C ALA A 98 -5.94 4.76 15.17
N GLU A 99 -4.73 4.70 15.74
CA GLU A 99 -3.48 4.45 14.99
C GLU A 99 -3.52 3.11 14.25
N ALA A 100 -4.03 2.05 14.89
CA ALA A 100 -4.12 0.72 14.28
C ALA A 100 -5.00 0.71 13.02
N VAL A 101 -6.14 1.41 13.05
CA VAL A 101 -7.02 1.52 11.88
C VAL A 101 -6.39 2.35 10.78
N VAL A 102 -5.70 3.44 11.11
CA VAL A 102 -4.95 4.24 10.12
C VAL A 102 -3.90 3.38 9.43
N ASP A 103 -3.09 2.64 10.18
CA ASP A 103 -2.05 1.76 9.63
C ASP A 103 -2.65 0.64 8.75
N GLN A 104 -3.70 -0.03 9.22
CA GLN A 104 -4.37 -1.06 8.42
C GLN A 104 -4.95 -0.49 7.12
N THR A 105 -5.57 0.68 7.19
CA THR A 105 -6.15 1.36 6.03
C THR A 105 -5.05 1.78 5.06
N TRP A 106 -3.95 2.33 5.59
CA TRP A 106 -2.77 2.70 4.80
C TRP A 106 -2.22 1.51 4.02
N ASN A 107 -2.00 0.38 4.70
CA ASN A 107 -1.48 -0.83 4.08
C ASN A 107 -2.41 -1.38 3.00
N ARG A 108 -3.73 -1.34 3.22
CA ARG A 108 -4.71 -1.70 2.19
C ARG A 108 -4.62 -0.77 0.99
N CYS A 109 -4.60 0.54 1.24
CA CYS A 109 -4.51 1.53 0.17
C CYS A 109 -3.21 1.42 -0.60
N ASP A 110 -2.05 1.25 0.05
CA ASP A 110 -0.76 1.00 -0.61
C ASP A 110 -0.84 -0.19 -1.59
N TRP A 111 -1.50 -1.28 -1.19
CA TRP A 111 -1.68 -2.44 -2.05
C TRP A 111 -2.61 -2.15 -3.25
N GLU A 112 -3.77 -1.54 -3.04
CA GLU A 112 -4.71 -1.19 -4.11
C GLU A 112 -4.08 -0.23 -5.12
N CYS A 113 -3.42 0.80 -4.60
CA CYS A 113 -2.65 1.78 -5.36
C CYS A 113 -1.56 1.15 -6.21
N ARG A 114 -0.80 0.21 -5.63
CA ARG A 114 0.22 -0.55 -6.37
C ARG A 114 -0.40 -1.36 -7.51
N LYS A 115 -1.55 -2.01 -7.27
CA LYS A 115 -2.27 -2.79 -8.28
C LYS A 115 -2.76 -1.94 -9.44
N GLU A 116 -3.22 -0.73 -9.17
CA GLU A 116 -3.58 0.23 -10.21
C GLU A 116 -2.36 0.61 -11.06
N GLY A 117 -1.23 0.92 -10.42
CA GLY A 117 0.03 1.18 -11.11
C GLY A 117 0.47 0.03 -12.00
N GLU A 118 0.42 -1.21 -11.50
CA GLU A 118 0.72 -2.42 -12.28
C GLU A 118 -0.18 -2.55 -13.52
N LEU A 119 -1.48 -2.25 -13.40
CA LEU A 119 -2.42 -2.31 -14.53
C LEU A 119 -2.08 -1.29 -15.61
N ILE A 120 -1.82 -0.03 -15.22
CA ILE A 120 -1.41 1.04 -16.14
C ILE A 120 -0.12 0.64 -16.86
N ALA A 121 0.85 0.09 -16.12
CA ALA A 121 2.10 -0.39 -16.67
C ALA A 121 1.94 -1.51 -17.70
N ARG A 122 1.02 -2.46 -17.49
CA ARG A 122 0.73 -3.52 -18.47
C ARG A 122 0.13 -2.96 -19.75
N ILE A 123 -0.85 -2.07 -19.63
CA ILE A 123 -1.51 -1.42 -20.79
C ILE A 123 -0.47 -0.61 -21.58
N GLY A 124 0.25 0.26 -20.89
CA GLY A 124 1.24 1.15 -21.48
C GLY A 124 2.44 0.41 -22.06
N GLY A 125 2.96 -0.59 -21.33
CA GLY A 125 4.06 -1.45 -21.79
C GLY A 125 3.68 -2.26 -23.02
N LYS A 126 2.45 -2.78 -23.09
CA LYS A 126 1.93 -3.45 -24.29
C LYS A 126 1.89 -2.51 -25.48
N MET A 127 1.30 -1.33 -25.32
CA MET A 127 1.23 -0.32 -26.39
C MET A 127 2.63 0.07 -26.88
N TYR A 128 3.57 0.32 -25.97
CA TYR A 128 4.96 0.63 -26.30
C TYR A 128 5.60 -0.48 -27.15
N CYS A 129 5.48 -1.73 -26.69
CA CYS A 129 6.08 -2.87 -27.37
C CYS A 129 5.46 -3.12 -28.74
N ASP A 130 4.13 -3.14 -28.84
CA ASP A 130 3.43 -3.39 -30.10
C ASP A 130 3.79 -2.34 -31.16
N LEU A 131 3.84 -1.06 -30.78
CA LEU A 131 4.20 0.01 -31.69
C LEU A 131 5.68 -0.04 -32.07
N SER A 132 6.58 -0.27 -31.11
CA SER A 132 8.02 -0.38 -31.39
C SER A 132 8.32 -1.54 -32.33
N ILE A 133 7.70 -2.71 -32.13
CA ILE A 133 7.85 -3.87 -33.01
C ILE A 133 7.32 -3.55 -34.42
N SER A 134 6.14 -2.95 -34.49
CA SER A 134 5.48 -2.67 -35.77
C SER A 134 6.22 -1.62 -36.62
N LEU A 135 6.88 -0.66 -35.96
CA LEU A 135 7.54 0.47 -36.62
C LEU A 135 9.06 0.33 -36.71
N GLY A 136 9.65 -0.73 -36.14
CA GLY A 136 11.10 -0.86 -36.04
C GLY A 136 11.72 0.06 -34.99
N GLY A 137 10.92 0.53 -34.04
CA GLY A 137 11.32 1.39 -32.93
C GLY A 137 10.54 2.71 -32.89
N LEU A 138 10.46 3.29 -31.70
CA LEU A 138 9.86 4.61 -31.48
C LEU A 138 10.94 5.70 -31.37
N GLY A 139 10.57 6.92 -31.77
CA GLY A 139 11.37 8.11 -31.52
C GLY A 139 10.90 8.86 -30.28
N LEU A 140 11.73 9.77 -29.77
CA LEU A 140 11.31 10.72 -28.75
C LEU A 140 10.19 11.61 -29.30
N ALA A 141 9.12 11.76 -28.53
CA ALA A 141 8.03 12.67 -28.86
C ALA A 141 7.95 13.76 -27.79
N GLN A 142 7.80 15.02 -28.21
CA GLN A 142 7.64 16.13 -27.26
C GLN A 142 6.27 16.12 -26.58
N ASP A 143 5.28 15.44 -27.18
CA ASP A 143 3.87 15.52 -26.79
C ASP A 143 3.28 14.20 -26.25
N ILE A 144 4.11 13.31 -25.71
CA ILE A 144 3.54 12.18 -24.95
C ILE A 144 2.89 12.77 -23.71
N ILE A 145 1.57 12.87 -23.75
CA ILE A 145 0.74 13.41 -22.68
C ILE A 145 1.09 12.65 -21.40
N ARG A 146 1.70 13.36 -20.46
CA ARG A 146 1.85 12.88 -19.09
C ARG A 146 0.50 13.08 -18.41
N PHE A 147 -0.26 11.99 -18.30
CA PHE A 147 -1.50 12.06 -17.54
C PHE A 147 -1.14 12.35 -16.08
N PRO A 148 -1.78 13.34 -15.44
CA PRO A 148 -1.55 13.58 -14.02
C PRO A 148 -2.10 12.37 -13.27
N VAL A 149 -1.19 11.50 -12.83
CA VAL A 149 -1.50 10.51 -11.81
C VAL A 149 -1.61 11.30 -10.52
N ARG A 150 -2.84 11.70 -10.19
CA ARG A 150 -3.18 12.40 -8.93
C ARG A 150 -3.49 11.44 -7.80
N THR A 151 -3.58 10.16 -8.15
CA THR A 151 -4.08 9.10 -7.32
C THR A 151 -2.89 8.35 -6.73
N CYS A 152 -3.02 7.87 -5.50
CA CYS A 152 -2.17 6.81 -4.97
C CYS A 152 -0.64 7.03 -4.85
N GLY A 153 -0.15 8.24 -5.11
CA GLY A 153 1.20 8.70 -4.76
C GLY A 153 2.34 7.76 -5.17
N LEU A 154 3.27 7.56 -4.24
CA LEU A 154 4.46 6.73 -4.43
C LEU A 154 4.13 5.24 -4.64
N ALA A 155 3.08 4.73 -4.00
CA ALA A 155 2.68 3.32 -4.10
C ALA A 155 2.32 2.95 -5.54
N PHE A 156 1.54 3.80 -6.22
CA PHE A 156 1.25 3.68 -7.64
C PHE A 156 2.54 3.67 -8.46
N GLN A 157 3.41 4.67 -8.24
CA GLN A 157 4.63 4.82 -9.03
C GLN A 157 5.53 3.59 -8.93
N ILE A 158 5.73 3.05 -7.72
CA ILE A 158 6.52 1.83 -7.51
C ILE A 158 5.92 0.64 -8.27
N GLY A 159 4.60 0.43 -8.16
CA GLY A 159 3.90 -0.64 -8.87
C GLY A 159 4.01 -0.51 -10.38
N CYS A 160 3.81 0.69 -10.89
CA CYS A 160 3.88 1.00 -12.31
C CYS A 160 5.30 0.81 -12.86
N ASP A 161 6.31 1.41 -12.23
CA ASP A 161 7.69 1.34 -12.71
C ASP A 161 8.20 -0.11 -12.75
N ALA A 162 7.97 -0.87 -11.67
CA ALA A 162 8.42 -2.26 -11.57
C ALA A 162 7.73 -3.15 -12.62
N GLU A 163 6.41 -3.06 -12.74
CA GLU A 163 5.65 -3.86 -13.70
C GLU A 163 5.95 -3.45 -15.14
N PHE A 164 6.13 -2.15 -15.44
CA PHE A 164 6.42 -1.70 -16.81
C PHE A 164 7.76 -2.26 -17.29
N MET A 165 8.78 -2.19 -16.42
CA MET A 165 10.09 -2.74 -16.70
C MET A 165 10.02 -4.26 -16.89
N GLY A 166 9.39 -4.97 -15.96
CA GLY A 166 9.23 -6.42 -16.05
C GLY A 166 8.43 -6.86 -17.28
N TYR A 167 7.32 -6.19 -17.58
CA TYR A 167 6.45 -6.50 -18.70
C TYR A 167 7.17 -6.29 -20.03
N THR A 168 7.77 -5.12 -20.25
CA THR A 168 8.43 -4.80 -21.54
C THR A 168 9.67 -5.65 -21.81
N GLN A 169 10.42 -6.03 -20.77
CA GLN A 169 11.58 -6.93 -20.91
C GLN A 169 11.17 -8.37 -21.29
N ASN A 170 10.02 -8.83 -20.79
CA ASN A 170 9.52 -10.19 -21.04
C ASN A 170 8.56 -10.28 -22.23
N TYR A 171 8.17 -9.15 -22.81
CA TYR A 171 7.28 -9.13 -23.97
C TYR A 171 8.01 -9.62 -25.23
N PRO A 172 7.44 -10.59 -25.99
CA PRO A 172 8.10 -11.16 -27.15
C PRO A 172 8.60 -10.10 -28.14
N MET A 173 9.88 -10.19 -28.53
CA MET A 173 10.57 -9.27 -29.45
C MET A 173 10.73 -7.83 -28.95
N CYS A 174 10.18 -7.46 -27.79
CA CYS A 174 10.24 -6.09 -27.30
C CYS A 174 11.59 -5.72 -26.68
N GLY A 175 12.33 -6.68 -26.13
CA GLY A 175 13.58 -6.42 -25.40
C GLY A 175 14.72 -5.77 -26.22
N ALA A 176 14.61 -5.71 -27.55
CA ALA A 176 15.51 -4.91 -28.39
C ALA A 176 15.18 -3.40 -28.31
N TYR A 177 13.92 -3.06 -28.06
CA TYR A 177 13.41 -1.69 -27.96
C TYR A 177 13.43 -1.13 -26.54
N THR A 178 14.00 -1.84 -25.56
CA THR A 178 14.12 -1.35 -24.18
C THR A 178 15.57 -1.02 -23.80
N ARG A 179 16.49 -1.01 -24.78
CA ARG A 179 17.94 -0.89 -24.57
C ARG A 179 18.60 -0.03 -25.65
N ASP A 180 19.87 0.30 -25.43
CA ASP A 180 20.74 1.03 -26.35
C ASP A 180 20.07 2.32 -26.87
N SER A 181 19.95 2.46 -28.19
CA SER A 181 19.36 3.63 -28.85
C SER A 181 17.90 3.89 -28.49
N PHE A 182 17.16 2.88 -28.01
CA PHE A 182 15.76 3.01 -27.60
C PHE A 182 15.57 3.31 -26.12
N THR A 183 16.64 3.26 -25.32
CA THR A 183 16.61 3.58 -23.88
C THR A 183 15.95 4.94 -23.58
N PRO A 184 16.24 6.04 -24.32
CA PRO A 184 15.63 7.33 -24.02
C PRO A 184 14.11 7.35 -24.21
N VAL A 185 13.59 6.79 -25.31
CA VAL A 185 12.14 6.77 -25.58
C VAL A 185 11.41 5.78 -24.66
N TRP A 186 12.06 4.67 -24.31
CA TRP A 186 11.54 3.72 -23.33
C TRP A 186 11.38 4.37 -21.95
N HIS A 187 12.41 5.07 -21.48
CA HIS A 187 12.34 5.82 -20.23
C HIS A 187 11.33 6.97 -20.28
N GLN A 188 11.25 7.70 -21.40
CA GLN A 188 10.24 8.75 -21.56
C GLN A 188 8.83 8.17 -21.43
N THR A 189 8.55 7.06 -22.13
CA THR A 189 7.25 6.39 -22.08
C THR A 189 6.92 5.92 -20.67
N ARG A 190 7.86 5.23 -20.02
CA ARG A 190 7.71 4.77 -18.63
C ARG A 190 7.42 5.94 -17.69
N ASN A 191 8.25 6.98 -17.72
CA ASN A 191 8.12 8.11 -16.80
C ASN A 191 6.81 8.89 -17.03
N ASN A 192 6.37 9.02 -18.27
CA ASN A 192 5.12 9.72 -18.58
C ASN A 192 3.87 8.96 -18.11
N GLN A 193 3.98 7.66 -17.87
CA GLN A 193 2.88 6.82 -17.38
C GLN A 193 2.97 6.56 -15.87
N CYS A 194 4.18 6.38 -15.35
CA CYS A 194 4.41 5.91 -13.99
C CYS A 194 4.82 7.01 -13.01
N THR A 195 5.39 8.12 -13.47
CA THR A 195 5.88 9.13 -12.53
C THR A 195 4.71 9.94 -11.98
N TYR A 196 4.47 9.77 -10.68
CA TYR A 196 3.54 10.57 -9.91
C TYR A 196 3.84 12.07 -10.12
N ASN A 197 2.79 12.83 -10.44
CA ASN A 197 2.90 14.27 -10.63
C ASN A 197 1.70 14.94 -9.96
N PRO A 198 1.83 15.33 -8.68
CA PRO A 198 0.82 16.19 -8.09
C PRO A 198 0.89 17.50 -8.88
N ALA A 199 -0.12 17.76 -9.71
CA ALA A 199 -0.22 19.05 -10.38
C ALA A 199 -0.19 20.17 -9.32
N PRO A 200 0.37 21.36 -9.62
CA PRO A 200 0.40 22.49 -8.70
C PRO A 200 -1.00 22.91 -8.23
#